data_AF-A0A0M3JF36-F1
#
_entry.id   AF-A0A0M3JF36-F1
#
_cell.length_a   1.000
_cell.length_b   1.000
_cell.length_c   1.000
_cell.angle_alpha   90.00
_cell.angle_beta   90.00
_cell.angle_gamma   90.00
#
_symmetry.space_group_name_H-M   'P 1'
#
loop_
_entity.id
_entity.type
_entity.pdbx_description
1 polymer ?
#
loop_
_entity_poly.entity_id
_entity_poly.type
_entity_poly.pdbx_seq_one_letter_code
_entity_poly.pdbx_strand_id
1 'polypeptide(L)'
;MQIKTVAELYTNFRDYFQIREISIQFGIDQVPRRGWGFKADFFAVMANALATECVFLDGAAHQPTETIEAWAELVEFMFSSVRDGYYQQVRTLLCLNLH
;
A
#
# COMPACT_ATOMS: atom_id res chain seq x y z
N MET A 1 9.63 8.24 4.47
CA MET A 1 8.65 7.13 4.44
C MET A 1 9.46 5.90 4.07
N GLN A 2 9.84 5.12 5.08
CA GLN A 2 11.05 4.31 5.03
C GLN A 2 10.80 2.96 4.38
N ILE A 3 11.70 2.58 3.49
CA ILE A 3 11.94 1.29 2.81
C ILE A 3 11.72 0.03 3.69
N LYS A 4 11.67 0.20 5.02
CA LYS A 4 11.41 -0.85 6.01
C LYS A 4 10.12 -1.64 5.77
N THR A 5 9.03 -0.98 5.36
CA THR A 5 7.75 -1.68 5.19
C THR A 5 7.80 -2.70 4.05
N VAL A 6 8.55 -2.42 2.98
CA VAL A 6 8.64 -3.31 1.80
C VAL A 6 9.52 -4.53 2.10
N ALA A 7 10.64 -4.32 2.80
CA ALA A 7 11.55 -5.39 3.18
C ALA A 7 10.93 -6.38 4.18
N GLU A 8 10.16 -5.89 5.16
CA GLU A 8 9.44 -6.73 6.14
C GLU A 8 8.38 -7.62 5.46
N LEU A 9 7.71 -7.11 4.42
CA LEU A 9 6.70 -7.84 3.65
C LEU A 9 7.32 -8.95 2.78
N TYR A 10 8.50 -8.72 2.20
CA TYR A 10 9.19 -9.71 1.36
C TYR A 10 9.63 -10.95 2.16
N THR A 11 10.13 -10.76 3.38
CA THR A 11 10.56 -11.88 4.24
C THR A 11 9.40 -12.69 4.82
N ASN A 12 8.18 -12.12 4.85
CA ASN A 12 6.98 -12.73 5.43
C ASN A 12 5.87 -12.98 4.39
N PHE A 13 6.24 -13.31 3.14
CA PHE A 13 5.31 -13.63 2.04
C PHE A 13 4.30 -14.76 2.33
N ARG A 14 4.31 -15.35 3.53
CA ARG A 14 3.40 -16.43 3.95
C ARG A 14 2.13 -16.00 4.67
N ASP A 15 1.97 -14.73 5.06
CA ASP A 15 0.73 -14.30 5.74
C ASP A 15 0.06 -13.10 5.06
N TYR A 16 -0.73 -13.40 4.02
CA TYR A 16 -1.62 -12.43 3.34
C TYR A 16 -2.48 -11.63 4.32
N PHE A 17 -2.85 -12.20 5.47
CA PHE A 17 -3.62 -11.49 6.49
C PHE A 17 -2.79 -10.38 7.11
N GLN A 18 -1.54 -10.65 7.48
CA GLN A 18 -0.65 -9.64 8.05
C GLN A 18 -0.37 -8.51 7.04
N ILE A 19 -0.13 -8.84 5.77
CA ILE A 19 0.07 -7.85 4.70
C ILE A 19 -1.14 -6.92 4.59
N ARG A 20 -2.35 -7.50 4.62
CA ARG A 20 -3.61 -6.76 4.57
C ARG A 20 -3.76 -5.82 5.77
N GLU A 21 -3.56 -6.32 6.98
CA GLU A 21 -3.73 -5.52 8.21
C GLU A 21 -2.76 -4.34 8.26
N ILE A 22 -1.48 -4.56 7.92
CA ILE A 22 -0.48 -3.49 7.83
C ILE A 22 -0.88 -2.46 6.76
N SER A 23 -1.36 -2.93 5.61
CA SER A 23 -1.79 -2.06 4.52
C SER A 23 -3.00 -1.19 4.91
N ILE A 24 -4.00 -1.79 5.58
CA ILE A 24 -5.16 -1.06 6.12
C ILE A 24 -4.70 0.02 7.10
N GLN A 25 -3.86 -0.36 8.07
CA GLN A 25 -3.36 0.56 9.08
C GLN A 25 -2.59 1.72 8.45
N PHE A 26 -1.73 1.44 7.46
CA PHE A 26 -1.02 2.48 6.73
C PHE A 26 -1.97 3.49 6.08
N GLY A 27 -3.08 3.02 5.49
CA GLY A 27 -4.12 3.88 4.92
C GLY A 27 -4.82 4.76 5.95
N ILE A 28 -5.18 4.19 7.10
CA ILE A 28 -5.77 4.91 8.25
C ILE A 28 -4.83 6.04 8.69
N ASP A 29 -3.54 5.75 8.84
CA ASP A 29 -2.52 6.68 9.32
C ASP A 29 -2.29 7.87 8.36
N GLN A 30 -2.71 7.78 7.10
CA GLN A 30 -2.61 8.90 6.15
C GLN A 30 -3.78 9.89 6.26
N VAL A 31 -4.91 9.51 6.87
CA VAL A 31 -6.12 10.36 6.93
C VAL A 31 -5.88 11.74 7.57
N PRO A 32 -5.08 11.89 8.65
CA PRO A 32 -4.78 13.21 9.21
C PRO A 32 -4.12 14.18 8.23
N ARG A 33 -3.40 13.67 7.21
CA ARG A 33 -2.71 14.49 6.20
C ARG A 33 -3.67 15.15 5.21
N ARG A 34 -4.97 14.81 5.21
CA ARG A 34 -6.00 15.48 4.41
C ARG A 34 -6.06 16.99 4.67
N GLY A 35 -5.80 17.41 5.91
CA GLY A 35 -5.71 18.82 6.26
C GLY A 35 -4.58 19.56 5.54
N TRP A 36 -3.61 18.84 4.98
CA TRP A 36 -2.49 19.37 4.20
C TRP A 36 -2.65 19.10 2.70
N GLY A 37 -3.85 18.75 2.24
CA GLY A 37 -4.14 18.51 0.82
C GLY A 37 -3.84 17.09 0.33
N PHE A 38 -3.53 16.13 1.21
CA PHE A 38 -3.37 14.74 0.82
C PHE A 38 -4.68 14.15 0.24
N LYS A 39 -4.59 13.50 -0.91
CA LYS A 39 -5.69 12.83 -1.62
C LYS A 39 -5.41 11.34 -1.81
N ALA A 40 -6.46 10.54 -1.89
CA ALA A 40 -6.33 9.11 -2.12
C ALA A 40 -5.65 8.78 -3.48
N ASP A 41 -5.72 9.69 -4.45
CA ASP A 41 -5.07 9.54 -5.76
C ASP A 41 -3.54 9.34 -5.65
N PHE A 42 -2.91 9.86 -4.59
CA PHE A 42 -1.49 9.63 -4.34
C PHE A 42 -1.16 8.16 -4.10
N PHE A 43 -2.11 7.35 -3.64
CA PHE A 43 -1.92 5.91 -3.49
C PHE A 43 -1.69 5.20 -4.83
N ALA A 44 -2.37 5.61 -5.90
CA ALA A 44 -2.15 5.04 -7.22
C ALA A 44 -0.73 5.34 -7.75
N VAL A 45 -0.25 6.57 -7.52
CA VAL A 45 1.12 6.96 -7.90
C VAL A 45 2.16 6.18 -7.10
N MET A 46 1.93 6.01 -5.79
CA MET A 46 2.82 5.22 -4.93
C MET A 46 2.84 3.74 -5.31
N ALA A 47 1.69 3.16 -5.67
CA ALA A 47 1.59 1.77 -6.13
C ALA A 47 2.44 1.56 -7.39
N ASN A 48 2.26 2.40 -8.41
CA ASN A 48 3.02 2.28 -9.66
C ASN A 48 4.53 2.44 -9.46
N ALA A 49 4.92 3.41 -8.61
CA ALA A 49 6.33 3.61 -8.27
C ALA A 49 6.91 2.40 -7.53
N LEU A 50 6.16 1.82 -6.58
CA LEU A 50 6.58 0.63 -5.84
C LEU A 50 6.71 -0.59 -6.75
N ALA A 51 5.71 -0.86 -7.60
CA ALA A 51 5.76 -1.97 -8.54
C ALA A 51 6.97 -1.85 -9.47
N THR A 52 7.23 -0.66 -9.99
CA THR A 52 8.38 -0.39 -10.89
C THR A 52 9.71 -0.64 -10.17
N GLU A 53 9.85 -0.14 -8.94
CA GLU A 53 11.07 -0.33 -8.15
C GLU A 53 11.28 -1.81 -7.78
N CYS A 54 10.23 -2.53 -7.36
CA CYS A 54 10.30 -3.95 -7.05
C CYS A 54 10.74 -4.78 -8.27
N VAL A 55 10.17 -4.52 -9.44
CA VAL A 55 10.58 -5.16 -10.70
C VAL A 55 12.04 -4.87 -11.03
N PHE A 56 12.47 -3.62 -10.88
CA PHE A 56 13.85 -3.23 -11.18
C PHE A 56 14.85 -3.92 -10.25
N LEU A 57 14.57 -3.96 -8.95
CA LEU A 57 15.40 -4.62 -7.95
C LEU A 57 15.47 -6.13 -8.15
N ASP A 58 14.34 -6.75 -8.51
CA ASP A 58 14.26 -8.19 -8.70
C ASP A 58 14.80 -8.66 -10.06
N GLY A 59 14.81 -7.80 -11.08
CA GLY A 59 15.46 -8.05 -12.37
C GLY A 59 16.98 -8.26 -12.28
N ALA A 60 17.60 -7.94 -11.13
CA ALA A 60 18.99 -8.29 -10.84
C ALA A 60 19.18 -9.75 -10.39
N ALA A 61 18.09 -10.45 -10.00
CA ALA A 61 18.11 -11.80 -9.43
C ALA A 61 17.28 -12.82 -10.24
N HIS A 62 16.20 -12.40 -10.90
CA HIS A 62 15.26 -13.26 -11.65
C HIS A 62 14.98 -12.72 -13.06
N GLN A 63 14.42 -13.56 -13.95
CA GLN A 63 14.03 -13.15 -15.29
C GLN A 63 12.82 -12.19 -15.22
N PRO A 64 12.82 -11.05 -15.96
CA PRO A 64 11.86 -9.97 -15.74
C PRO A 64 10.39 -10.37 -15.89
N THR A 65 10.07 -11.28 -16.80
CA THR A 65 8.68 -11.55 -17.21
C THR A 65 7.85 -12.33 -16.20
N GLU A 66 8.46 -13.21 -15.40
CA GLU A 66 7.71 -14.03 -14.42
C GLU A 66 7.46 -13.28 -13.11
N THR A 67 8.26 -12.25 -12.82
CA THR A 67 8.21 -11.55 -11.53
C THR A 67 7.41 -10.26 -11.59
N ILE A 68 7.31 -9.62 -12.76
CA ILE A 68 6.45 -8.45 -12.98
C ILE A 68 5.00 -8.72 -12.57
N GLU A 69 4.43 -9.86 -12.98
CA GLU A 69 3.04 -10.19 -12.68
C GLU A 69 2.81 -10.39 -11.18
N ALA A 70 3.67 -11.15 -10.51
CA ALA A 70 3.58 -11.38 -9.06
C ALA A 70 3.75 -10.08 -8.25
N TRP A 71 4.67 -9.19 -8.65
CA TRP A 71 4.84 -7.90 -8.00
C TRP A 71 3.65 -6.97 -8.23
N ALA A 72 3.09 -6.95 -9.45
CA ALA A 72 1.89 -6.18 -9.74
C ALA A 72 0.70 -6.65 -8.89
N GLU A 73 0.46 -7.96 -8.80
CA GLU A 73 -0.61 -8.53 -7.98
C GLU A 73 -0.46 -8.18 -6.50
N LEU A 74 0.76 -8.31 -5.95
CA LEU A 74 1.01 -7.98 -4.55
C LEU A 74 0.78 -6.49 -4.27
N VAL A 75 1.31 -5.61 -5.12
CA VAL A 75 1.15 -4.17 -4.97
C VAL A 75 -0.31 -3.76 -5.10
N GLU A 76 -1.05 -4.36 -6.03
CA GLU A 76 -2.50 -4.15 -6.15
C GLU A 76 -3.25 -4.58 -4.89
N PHE A 77 -2.92 -5.75 -4.34
CA PHE A 77 -3.50 -6.27 -3.09
C PHE A 77 -3.21 -5.34 -1.89
N MET A 78 -1.97 -4.86 -1.76
CA MET A 78 -1.61 -3.90 -0.72
C MET A 78 -2.37 -2.59 -0.89
N PHE A 79 -2.33 -1.99 -2.07
CA PHE A 79 -2.88 -0.64 -2.29
C PHE A 79 -4.41 -0.60 -2.43
N SER A 80 -5.08 -1.73 -2.71
CA SER A 80 -6.51 -1.87 -2.46
C SER A 80 -6.80 -1.79 -0.95
N SER A 81 -6.08 -2.57 -0.13
CA SER A 81 -6.21 -2.57 1.33
C SER A 81 -5.88 -1.21 1.96
N VAL A 82 -4.87 -0.49 1.46
CA VAL A 82 -4.55 0.89 1.87
C VAL A 82 -5.71 1.84 1.61
N ARG A 83 -6.32 1.78 0.42
CA ARG A 83 -7.47 2.64 0.08
C ARG A 83 -8.66 2.31 0.96
N ASP A 84 -8.91 1.03 1.25
CA ASP A 84 -9.97 0.60 2.15
C ASP A 84 -9.83 1.23 3.52
N GLY A 85 -8.67 1.09 4.17
CA GLY A 85 -8.39 1.69 5.48
C GLY A 85 -8.55 3.21 5.48
N TYR A 86 -8.01 3.88 4.45
CA TYR A 86 -8.14 5.33 4.30
C TYR A 86 -9.60 5.77 4.22
N TYR A 87 -10.40 5.16 3.34
CA TYR A 87 -11.80 5.53 3.16
C TYR A 87 -12.67 5.15 4.36
N GLN A 88 -12.39 4.01 5.02
CA GLN A 88 -13.08 3.64 6.26
C GLN A 88 -12.89 4.72 7.32
N GLN A 89 -11.66 5.12 7.59
CA GLN A 89 -11.35 6.12 8.59
C GLN A 89 -11.92 7.51 8.22
N VAL A 90 -11.90 7.88 6.94
CA VAL A 90 -12.56 9.11 6.47
C VAL A 90 -14.05 9.09 6.79
N ARG A 91 -14.75 7.97 6.50
CA ARG A 91 -16.18 7.82 6.84
C ARG A 91 -16.42 7.87 8.34
N THR A 92 -15.60 7.18 9.14
CA THR A 92 -15.69 7.21 10.61
C THR A 92 -15.60 8.64 11.14
N LEU A 93 -14.62 9.42 10.68
CA LEU A 93 -14.47 10.81 11.11
C LEU A 93 -15.64 11.69 10.66
N LEU A 94 -16.18 11.49 9.45
CA LEU A 94 -17.35 12.24 8.99
C LEU A 94 -18.58 11.96 9.86
N CYS A 95 -18.81 10.70 10.24
CA CYS A 95 -19.91 10.34 11.14
C CYS A 95 -19.75 10.96 12.54
N LEU A 96 -18.52 11.03 13.07
CA LEU A 96 -18.24 11.64 14.37
C LEU A 96 -18.42 13.17 14.39
N ASN A 97 -18.27 13.85 13.27
CA ASN A 97 -18.46 15.31 13.18
C ASN A 97 -19.93 15.74 13.02
N LEU A 98 -20.87 14.78 13.00
CA LEU A 98 -22.30 15.02 12.85
C LEU A 98 -23.06 15.00 14.18
N HIS A 99 -22.39 14.86 15.33
CA HIS A 99 -22.97 14.83 16.68
C HIS A 99 -22.21 15.82 17.59
#